data_AF-A0A7S0W162-F1
#
_entry.id   AF-A0A7S0W162-F1
#
_cell.length_a   1.000
_cell.length_b   1.000
_cell.length_c   1.000
_cell.angle_alpha   90.00
_cell.angle_beta   90.00
_cell.angle_gamma   90.00
#
_symmetry.space_group_name_H-M   'P 1'
#
loop_
_entity.id
_entity.type
_entity.pdbx_description
1 polymer ?
#
loop_
_entity_poly.entity_id
_entity_poly.type
_entity_poly.pdbx_seq_one_letter_code
_entity_poly.pdbx_strand_id
1 'polypeptide(L)'
;GRPSRAMINELLDAPTPSITTIRSRFSSGAVQQHGEEHGEAPQEESSPKELLRVITSASPSPEEHLRALKRLSSMVAEGCTAKQASELAKEASNLAGAVQSTIAARLSLCGDAEEYRIVKHTIYAAHTIFTGVPGVCPEVGDAALGGLVEELLLRLHDPQVAATEAFDVLLRGMNELVMDVLHQGAPNKVYTLLIRFLYEGAPLSGGKESTPEFTDGVLRCLLEMARCMQAYLPRLDVDLLLYDAHMFLVAHPPSKYRGREFRPLRLLKTILNELVKLKGEGIREHLSLVPVDTKPTLCSYLDLVLQQQAAKATGSRPATASGSPQQESLTVVFEKISSKDKDVAKEGFKLLFAYQQSHSDFSLDRYLSGRSPQFQEH
;
A
#
# COMPACT_ATOMS: atom_id res chain seq x y z
N GLY A 1 20.74 -0.13 23.08
CA GLY A 1 19.97 1.10 22.85
C GLY A 1 18.80 0.76 21.97
N ARG A 2 17.60 1.27 22.27
CA ARG A 2 16.41 1.04 21.41
C ARG A 2 16.70 1.54 20.00
N PRO A 3 16.31 0.82 18.93
CA PRO A 3 16.39 1.39 17.59
C PRO A 3 15.38 2.53 17.55
N SER A 4 15.79 3.67 16.99
CA SER A 4 14.84 4.76 16.84
C SER A 4 13.82 4.35 15.78
N ARG A 5 12.54 4.66 16.02
CA ARG A 5 11.41 4.49 15.09
C ARG A 5 11.70 5.03 13.67
N ALA A 6 12.72 5.89 13.53
CA ALA A 6 13.20 6.39 12.25
C ALA A 6 13.88 5.30 11.40
N MET A 7 14.60 4.34 11.99
CA MET A 7 15.38 3.35 11.22
C MET A 7 14.49 2.32 10.52
N ILE A 8 13.37 1.92 11.16
CA ILE A 8 12.36 1.05 10.53
C ILE A 8 11.63 1.82 9.41
N ASN A 9 11.25 3.07 9.66
CA ASN A 9 10.65 3.92 8.62
C ASN A 9 11.61 4.16 7.44
N GLU A 10 12.90 4.35 7.70
CA GLU A 10 13.94 4.56 6.68
C GLU A 10 14.19 3.29 5.85
N LEU A 11 14.05 2.11 6.46
CA LEU A 11 14.11 0.81 5.78
C LEU A 11 12.91 0.55 4.86
N LEU A 12 11.74 1.09 5.24
CA LEU A 12 10.50 1.04 4.46
C LEU A 12 10.42 2.16 3.40
N ASP A 13 11.11 3.28 3.61
CA ASP A 13 11.18 4.43 2.68
C ASP A 13 12.37 4.34 1.71
N ALA A 14 13.28 3.37 1.89
CA ALA A 14 14.42 3.17 1.01
C ALA A 14 13.98 2.77 -0.41
N PRO A 15 14.56 3.36 -1.46
CA PRO A 15 14.29 2.93 -2.84
C PRO A 15 14.69 1.47 -3.01
N THR A 16 13.83 0.70 -3.69
CA THR A 16 13.98 -0.74 -3.92
C THR A 16 15.38 -1.05 -4.45
N PRO A 17 16.22 -1.80 -3.72
CA PRO A 17 17.55 -2.14 -4.21
C PRO A 17 17.46 -3.07 -5.42
N SER A 18 18.34 -2.86 -6.40
CA SER A 18 18.53 -3.78 -7.53
C SER A 18 18.87 -5.20 -7.02
N ILE A 19 18.35 -6.23 -7.71
CA ILE A 19 18.61 -7.67 -7.48
C ILE A 19 20.10 -7.97 -7.21
N THR A 20 21.01 -7.26 -7.91
CA THR A 20 22.46 -7.44 -7.79
C THR A 20 22.99 -7.02 -6.41
N THR A 21 22.43 -5.97 -5.83
CA THR A 21 22.80 -5.45 -4.51
C THR A 21 22.31 -6.36 -3.38
N ILE A 22 21.24 -7.11 -3.62
CA ILE A 22 20.61 -8.00 -2.65
C ILE A 22 21.40 -9.31 -2.50
N ARG A 23 21.83 -9.93 -3.62
CA ARG A 23 22.71 -11.12 -3.58
C ARG A 23 23.98 -10.88 -2.76
N SER A 24 24.64 -9.73 -2.94
CA SER A 24 25.86 -9.44 -2.18
C SER A 24 25.58 -9.30 -0.68
N ARG A 25 24.43 -8.76 -0.28
CA ARG A 25 24.06 -8.54 1.15
C ARG A 25 23.75 -9.83 1.90
N PHE A 26 23.03 -10.76 1.28
CA PHE A 26 22.79 -12.09 1.91
C PHE A 26 24.08 -12.91 2.03
N SER A 27 25.05 -12.69 1.13
CA SER A 27 26.41 -13.24 1.19
C SER A 27 27.33 -12.54 2.20
N SER A 28 27.25 -11.21 2.35
CA SER A 28 28.14 -10.42 3.23
C SER A 28 27.87 -10.60 4.73
N GLY A 29 26.74 -11.19 5.12
CA GLY A 29 26.50 -11.63 6.50
C GLY A 29 27.25 -12.92 6.91
N ALA A 30 28.06 -13.50 6.02
CA ALA A 30 28.94 -14.61 6.33
C ALA A 30 30.24 -14.08 6.97
N VAL A 31 30.19 -13.70 8.24
CA VAL A 31 31.41 -13.50 9.03
C VAL A 31 31.96 -14.88 9.40
N GLN A 32 33.18 -15.15 8.91
CA GLN A 32 34.15 -16.18 9.29
C GLN A 32 33.74 -17.65 9.09
N GLN A 33 34.25 -18.17 7.97
CA GLN A 33 34.53 -19.58 7.74
C GLN A 33 35.34 -20.18 8.89
N HIS A 34 34.76 -21.16 9.58
CA HIS A 34 35.51 -22.28 10.11
C HIS A 34 34.97 -23.55 9.46
N GLY A 35 35.92 -24.38 9.05
CA GLY A 35 35.79 -25.37 7.99
C GLY A 35 34.66 -26.36 8.18
N GLU A 36 33.97 -26.63 7.09
CA GLU A 36 33.24 -27.87 6.92
C GLU A 36 33.72 -28.51 5.62
N GLU A 37 34.17 -29.75 5.78
CA GLU A 37 34.85 -30.59 4.83
C GLU A 37 34.01 -30.77 3.56
N HIS A 38 34.68 -30.69 2.41
CA HIS A 38 34.15 -31.15 1.13
C HIS A 38 33.99 -32.68 1.14
N GLY A 39 32.88 -33.14 1.74
CA GLY A 39 32.30 -34.45 1.49
C GLY A 39 31.37 -34.35 0.29
N GLU A 40 31.92 -34.57 -0.89
CA GLU A 40 31.19 -34.70 -2.15
C GLU A 40 30.34 -35.99 -2.11
N ALA A 41 29.01 -35.83 -2.00
CA ALA A 41 28.03 -36.92 -2.08
C ALA A 41 26.98 -36.59 -3.16
N PRO A 42 26.38 -37.60 -3.82
CA PRO A 42 25.90 -37.50 -5.19
C PRO A 42 24.75 -36.51 -5.39
N GLN A 43 24.80 -35.79 -6.50
CA GLN A 43 23.75 -34.91 -6.99
C GLN A 43 22.48 -35.71 -7.33
N GLU A 44 21.58 -35.89 -6.38
CA GLU A 44 20.18 -36.23 -6.70
C GLU A 44 19.48 -34.97 -7.22
N GLU A 45 19.07 -34.98 -8.49
CA GLU A 45 18.14 -34.03 -9.09
C GLU A 45 16.79 -34.11 -8.37
N SER A 46 16.73 -33.55 -7.17
CA SER A 46 15.52 -33.49 -6.34
C SER A 46 14.54 -32.51 -6.98
N SER A 47 13.32 -32.97 -7.23
CA SER A 47 12.29 -32.13 -7.86
C SER A 47 11.91 -30.95 -6.94
N PRO A 48 11.54 -29.77 -7.49
CA PRO A 48 11.06 -28.64 -6.69
C PRO A 48 9.95 -29.05 -5.71
N LYS A 49 9.07 -29.95 -6.15
CA LYS A 49 7.97 -30.47 -5.36
C LYS A 49 8.42 -31.28 -4.14
N GLU A 50 9.42 -32.14 -4.29
CA GLU A 50 9.97 -32.91 -3.18
C GLU A 50 10.66 -32.00 -2.17
N LEU A 51 11.42 -31.02 -2.64
CA LEU A 51 12.08 -30.04 -1.78
C LEU A 51 11.07 -29.22 -0.98
N LEU A 52 9.97 -28.78 -1.61
CA LEU A 52 8.87 -28.10 -0.91
C LEU A 52 8.17 -29.02 0.08
N ARG A 53 7.98 -30.30 -0.26
CA ARG A 53 7.38 -31.28 0.66
C ARG A 53 8.20 -31.46 1.93
N VAL A 54 9.53 -31.46 1.82
CA VAL A 54 10.45 -31.50 2.97
C VAL A 54 10.26 -30.25 3.84
N ILE A 55 10.19 -29.06 3.24
CA ILE A 55 9.99 -27.78 3.95
C ILE A 55 8.63 -27.73 4.67
N THR A 56 7.57 -28.23 4.04
CA THR A 56 6.20 -28.24 4.58
C THR A 56 5.92 -29.38 5.57
N SER A 57 6.86 -30.31 5.75
CA SER A 57 6.65 -31.45 6.65
C SER A 57 6.51 -30.99 8.10
N ALA A 58 5.82 -31.77 8.94
CA ALA A 58 5.46 -31.35 10.31
C ALA A 58 6.66 -31.25 11.27
N SER A 59 7.76 -31.96 11.00
CA SER A 59 9.02 -31.91 11.76
C SER A 59 10.23 -32.31 10.88
N PRO A 60 10.64 -31.47 9.91
CA PRO A 60 11.90 -31.71 9.21
C PRO A 60 13.04 -31.50 10.19
N SER A 61 14.10 -32.30 10.09
CA SER A 61 15.33 -31.97 10.80
C SER A 61 15.79 -30.57 10.35
N PRO A 62 16.26 -29.71 11.26
CA PRO A 62 16.76 -28.37 10.93
C PRO A 62 17.74 -28.36 9.74
N GLU A 63 18.63 -29.36 9.69
CA GLU A 63 19.59 -29.56 8.60
C GLU A 63 18.93 -29.90 7.26
N GLU A 64 17.95 -30.81 7.24
CA GLU A 64 17.21 -31.14 6.02
C GLU A 64 16.42 -29.95 5.50
N HIS A 65 15.78 -29.19 6.41
CA HIS A 65 15.07 -27.98 6.06
C HIS A 65 16.01 -26.97 5.40
N LEU A 66 17.18 -26.71 6.02
CA LEU A 66 18.17 -25.79 5.49
C LEU A 66 18.75 -26.26 4.15
N ARG A 67 19.01 -27.56 4.01
CA ARG A 67 19.49 -28.18 2.76
C ARG A 67 18.47 -28.01 1.64
N ALA A 68 17.19 -28.24 1.91
CA ALA A 68 16.12 -28.08 0.93
C ALA A 68 15.98 -26.63 0.45
N LEU A 69 16.03 -25.65 1.37
CA LEU A 69 15.98 -24.22 1.04
C LEU A 69 17.17 -23.77 0.18
N LYS A 70 18.38 -24.20 0.54
CA LYS A 70 19.60 -23.90 -0.24
C LYS A 70 19.53 -24.52 -1.63
N ARG A 71 19.03 -25.76 -1.75
CA ARG A 71 18.89 -26.42 -3.06
C ARG A 71 17.86 -25.72 -3.94
N LEU A 72 16.70 -25.34 -3.40
CA LEU A 72 15.68 -24.59 -4.13
C LEU A 72 16.22 -23.26 -4.66
N SER A 73 16.91 -22.49 -3.81
CA SER A 73 17.48 -21.21 -4.23
C SER A 73 18.62 -21.36 -5.25
N SER A 74 19.46 -22.38 -5.12
CA SER A 74 20.51 -22.71 -6.12
C SER A 74 19.90 -23.09 -7.46
N MET A 75 18.86 -23.92 -7.46
CA MET A 75 18.15 -24.35 -8.67
C MET A 75 17.53 -23.17 -9.43
N VAL A 76 17.00 -22.16 -8.72
CA VAL A 76 16.51 -20.93 -9.37
C VAL A 76 17.69 -20.08 -9.87
N ALA A 77 18.79 -20.01 -9.12
CA ALA A 77 19.97 -19.24 -9.52
C ALA A 77 20.70 -19.82 -10.75
N GLU A 78 20.69 -21.15 -10.89
CA GLU A 78 21.24 -21.91 -12.03
C GLU A 78 20.34 -21.82 -13.28
N GLY A 79 19.08 -21.39 -13.11
CA GLY A 79 18.08 -21.27 -14.16
C GLY A 79 17.13 -22.47 -14.20
N CYS A 80 15.86 -22.24 -13.85
CA CYS A 80 14.85 -23.30 -13.88
C CYS A 80 14.46 -23.68 -15.30
N THR A 81 14.29 -24.98 -15.53
CA THR A 81 13.61 -25.50 -16.73
C THR A 81 12.13 -25.14 -16.72
N ALA A 82 11.47 -25.13 -17.88
CA ALA A 82 10.02 -24.88 -17.98
C ALA A 82 9.18 -25.84 -17.12
N LYS A 83 9.63 -27.09 -16.97
CA LYS A 83 8.99 -28.09 -16.11
C LYS A 83 9.11 -27.70 -14.63
N GLN A 84 10.31 -27.34 -14.18
CA GLN A 84 10.54 -26.91 -12.79
C GLN A 84 9.77 -25.63 -12.46
N ALA A 85 9.73 -24.66 -13.39
CA ALA A 85 8.95 -23.43 -13.21
C ALA A 85 7.44 -23.72 -13.10
N SER A 86 6.92 -24.64 -13.92
CA SER A 86 5.52 -25.05 -13.85
C SER A 86 5.18 -25.79 -12.55
N GLU A 87 6.10 -26.63 -12.05
CA GLU A 87 5.95 -27.30 -10.76
C GLU A 87 5.95 -26.29 -9.59
N LEU A 88 6.89 -25.33 -9.60
CA LEU A 88 6.93 -24.25 -8.61
C LEU A 88 5.65 -23.39 -8.63
N ALA A 89 5.11 -23.10 -9.81
CA ALA A 89 3.87 -22.35 -9.95
C ALA A 89 2.67 -23.10 -9.33
N LYS A 90 2.57 -24.42 -9.54
CA LYS A 90 1.52 -25.25 -8.93
C LYS A 90 1.62 -25.32 -7.41
N GLU A 91 2.84 -25.25 -6.89
CA GLU A 91 3.12 -25.31 -5.46
C GLU A 91 3.27 -23.91 -4.82
N ALA A 92 2.96 -22.83 -5.55
CA ALA A 92 3.16 -21.46 -5.09
C ALA A 92 2.44 -21.15 -3.77
N SER A 93 1.23 -21.66 -3.60
CA SER A 93 0.45 -21.51 -2.36
C SER A 93 1.07 -22.26 -1.19
N ASN A 94 1.64 -23.45 -1.43
CA ASN A 94 2.31 -24.23 -0.41
C ASN A 94 3.64 -23.59 0.01
N LEU A 95 4.38 -23.01 -0.95
CA LEU A 95 5.55 -22.18 -0.67
C LEU A 95 5.20 -20.98 0.20
N ALA A 96 4.17 -20.20 -0.18
CA ALA A 96 3.74 -19.03 0.60
C ALA A 96 3.31 -19.43 2.03
N GLY A 97 2.55 -20.50 2.18
CA GLY A 97 2.15 -21.04 3.49
C GLY A 97 3.32 -21.56 4.32
N ALA A 98 4.32 -22.18 3.69
CA ALA A 98 5.54 -22.64 4.37
C ALA A 98 6.39 -21.48 4.89
N VAL A 99 6.53 -20.42 4.09
CA VAL A 99 7.23 -19.18 4.46
C VAL A 99 6.53 -18.52 5.64
N GLN A 100 5.21 -18.35 5.54
CA GLN A 100 4.38 -17.83 6.63
C GLN A 100 4.57 -18.65 7.91
N SER A 101 4.39 -19.97 7.85
CA SER A 101 4.47 -20.84 9.02
C SER A 101 5.85 -20.83 9.66
N THR A 102 6.91 -20.80 8.84
CA THR A 102 8.30 -20.74 9.32
C THR A 102 8.59 -19.43 10.02
N ILE A 103 8.19 -18.29 9.44
CA ILE A 103 8.34 -16.97 10.07
C ILE A 103 7.53 -16.92 11.38
N ALA A 104 6.29 -17.39 11.36
CA ALA A 104 5.42 -17.35 12.52
C ALA A 104 5.94 -18.17 13.70
N ALA A 105 6.47 -19.38 13.43
CA ALA A 105 6.92 -20.31 14.45
C ALA A 105 8.35 -20.02 14.97
N ARG A 106 9.26 -19.57 14.09
CA ARG A 106 10.71 -19.57 14.36
C ARG A 106 11.32 -18.20 14.57
N LEU A 107 10.64 -17.11 14.16
CA LEU A 107 11.20 -15.76 14.29
C LEU A 107 11.46 -15.38 15.76
N SER A 108 10.57 -15.76 16.69
CA SER A 108 10.74 -15.53 18.13
C SER A 108 11.87 -16.38 18.75
N LEU A 109 12.31 -17.44 18.07
CA LEU A 109 13.35 -18.36 18.51
C LEU A 109 14.73 -18.03 17.93
N CYS A 110 14.84 -16.97 17.11
CA CYS A 110 16.09 -16.54 16.47
C CYS A 110 17.19 -16.04 17.44
N GLY A 111 17.04 -16.26 18.75
CA GLY A 111 18.18 -16.27 19.68
C GLY A 111 19.12 -17.46 19.45
N ASP A 112 18.62 -18.54 18.84
CA ASP A 112 19.41 -19.66 18.35
C ASP A 112 19.96 -19.37 16.95
N ALA A 113 21.25 -19.67 16.73
CA ALA A 113 21.92 -19.51 15.46
C ALA A 113 21.33 -20.42 14.37
N GLU A 114 20.81 -21.59 14.73
CA GLU A 114 20.19 -22.53 13.79
C GLU A 114 18.84 -22.00 13.28
N GLU A 115 17.96 -21.60 14.20
CA GLU A 115 16.65 -21.02 13.85
C GLU A 115 16.79 -19.75 13.02
N TYR A 116 17.77 -18.89 13.37
CA TYR A 116 18.11 -17.72 12.57
C TYR A 116 18.50 -18.08 11.14
N ARG A 117 19.34 -19.11 10.95
CA ARG A 117 19.76 -19.56 9.61
C ARG A 117 18.57 -20.05 8.80
N ILE A 118 17.65 -20.79 9.41
CA ILE A 118 16.45 -21.29 8.74
C ILE A 118 15.56 -20.15 8.28
N VAL A 119 15.24 -19.20 9.17
CA VAL A 119 14.39 -18.04 8.81
C VAL A 119 15.07 -17.22 7.71
N LYS A 120 16.37 -16.95 7.83
CA LYS A 120 17.15 -16.23 6.81
C LYS A 120 17.07 -16.90 5.44
N HIS A 121 17.31 -18.21 5.37
CA HIS A 121 17.28 -18.93 4.09
C HIS A 121 15.86 -19.11 3.55
N THR A 122 14.85 -19.14 4.41
CA THR A 122 13.44 -19.18 4.02
C THR A 122 13.05 -17.90 3.30
N ILE A 123 13.40 -16.75 3.89
CA ILE A 123 13.16 -15.44 3.29
C ILE A 123 13.92 -15.33 1.95
N TYR A 124 15.19 -15.70 1.94
CA TYR A 124 16.01 -15.65 0.73
C TYR A 124 15.49 -16.57 -0.40
N ALA A 125 15.06 -17.79 -0.08
CA ALA A 125 14.50 -18.72 -1.05
C ALA A 125 13.19 -18.17 -1.63
N ALA A 126 12.30 -17.66 -0.79
CA ALA A 126 11.04 -17.05 -1.22
C ALA A 126 11.28 -15.84 -2.15
N HIS A 127 12.21 -14.94 -1.79
CA HIS A 127 12.58 -13.79 -2.60
C HIS A 127 13.10 -14.24 -3.98
N THR A 128 14.02 -15.20 -3.98
CA THR A 128 14.64 -15.73 -5.20
C THR A 128 13.60 -16.40 -6.10
N ILE A 129 12.64 -17.15 -5.54
CA ILE A 129 11.61 -17.84 -6.32
C ILE A 129 10.59 -16.85 -6.88
N PHE A 130 10.07 -15.93 -6.07
CA PHE A 130 9.05 -14.97 -6.51
C PHE A 130 9.56 -13.99 -7.56
N THR A 131 10.84 -13.62 -7.50
CA THR A 131 11.46 -12.70 -8.48
C THR A 131 12.11 -13.43 -9.66
N GLY A 132 12.71 -14.61 -9.42
CA GLY A 132 13.50 -15.33 -10.41
C GLY A 132 12.71 -16.27 -11.31
N VAL A 133 11.49 -16.68 -10.91
CA VAL A 133 10.65 -17.59 -11.70
C VAL A 133 9.34 -16.88 -12.09
N PRO A 134 9.25 -16.35 -13.33
CA PRO A 134 8.04 -15.69 -13.80
C PRO A 134 6.81 -16.60 -13.69
N GLY A 135 5.72 -16.06 -13.18
CA GLY A 135 4.45 -16.79 -13.06
C GLY A 135 4.26 -17.55 -11.75
N VAL A 136 5.24 -17.64 -10.85
CA VAL A 136 5.02 -18.28 -9.54
C VAL A 136 4.21 -17.37 -8.60
N CYS A 137 4.61 -16.11 -8.43
CA CYS A 137 3.94 -15.20 -7.49
C CYS A 137 2.45 -14.94 -7.85
N PRO A 138 2.04 -14.78 -9.12
CA PRO A 138 0.63 -14.66 -9.50
C PRO A 138 -0.25 -15.88 -9.16
N GLU A 139 0.34 -17.08 -9.13
CA GLU A 139 -0.34 -18.36 -8.87
C GLU A 139 -0.54 -18.64 -7.37
N VAL A 140 -0.01 -17.78 -6.50
CA VAL A 140 -0.32 -17.85 -5.06
C VAL A 140 -1.83 -17.61 -4.88
N GLY A 141 -2.49 -18.54 -4.19
CA GLY A 141 -3.92 -18.48 -3.90
C GLY A 141 -4.23 -17.43 -2.83
N ASP A 142 -5.45 -16.89 -2.86
CA ASP A 142 -5.83 -15.71 -2.07
C ASP A 142 -5.64 -15.92 -0.55
N ALA A 143 -5.94 -17.12 -0.05
CA ALA A 143 -5.76 -17.45 1.36
C ALA A 143 -4.27 -17.48 1.77
N ALA A 144 -3.41 -18.08 0.96
CA ALA A 144 -1.98 -18.15 1.21
C ALA A 144 -1.30 -16.78 1.05
N LEU A 145 -1.73 -16.01 0.06
CA LEU A 145 -1.29 -14.62 -0.16
C LEU A 145 -1.66 -13.75 1.05
N GLY A 146 -2.91 -13.84 1.50
CA GLY A 146 -3.40 -13.13 2.68
C GLY A 146 -2.61 -13.47 3.93
N GLY A 147 -2.44 -14.76 4.23
CA GLY A 147 -1.68 -15.23 5.38
C GLY A 147 -0.21 -14.77 5.34
N LEU A 148 0.45 -14.83 4.18
CA LEU A 148 1.83 -14.38 4.02
C LEU A 148 1.96 -12.86 4.25
N VAL A 149 1.19 -12.04 3.53
CA VAL A 149 1.28 -10.57 3.64
C VAL A 149 0.92 -10.11 5.06
N GLU A 150 -0.10 -10.73 5.66
CA GLU A 150 -0.48 -10.46 7.04
C GLU A 150 0.66 -10.75 8.02
N GLU A 151 1.27 -11.93 7.96
CA GLU A 151 2.37 -12.30 8.86
C GLU A 151 3.58 -11.38 8.66
N LEU A 152 3.95 -11.07 7.41
CA LEU A 152 5.04 -10.15 7.11
C LEU A 152 4.80 -8.76 7.73
N LEU A 153 3.61 -8.18 7.51
CA LEU A 153 3.27 -6.86 8.05
C LEU A 153 3.18 -6.86 9.58
N LEU A 154 2.63 -7.91 10.19
CA LEU A 154 2.56 -8.03 11.64
C LEU A 154 3.95 -8.05 12.29
N ARG A 155 4.90 -8.78 11.70
CA ARG A 155 6.27 -8.90 12.23
C ARG A 155 7.15 -7.69 11.94
N LEU A 156 6.97 -7.05 10.79
CA LEU A 156 7.65 -5.78 10.48
C LEU A 156 7.30 -4.67 11.47
N HIS A 157 6.13 -4.76 12.09
CA HIS A 157 5.64 -3.79 13.07
C HIS A 157 5.67 -4.30 14.51
N ASP A 158 6.24 -5.48 14.78
CA ASP A 158 6.31 -6.05 16.12
C ASP A 158 7.43 -5.39 16.94
N PRO A 159 7.10 -4.63 18.00
CA PRO A 159 8.10 -3.95 18.83
C PRO A 159 8.96 -4.92 19.65
N GLN A 160 8.59 -6.20 19.75
CA GLN A 160 9.33 -7.23 20.50
C GLN A 160 10.41 -7.91 19.68
N VAL A 161 10.45 -7.74 18.36
CA VAL A 161 11.55 -8.26 17.53
C VAL A 161 12.82 -7.49 17.92
N ALA A 162 13.73 -8.20 18.58
CA ALA A 162 14.89 -7.60 19.26
C ALA A 162 15.78 -6.84 18.26
N ALA A 163 16.29 -5.68 18.69
CA ALA A 163 17.15 -4.82 17.89
C ALA A 163 18.60 -5.33 17.84
N THR A 164 18.80 -6.53 17.30
CA THR A 164 20.12 -7.01 16.93
C THR A 164 20.34 -6.80 15.44
N GLU A 165 21.60 -6.61 15.02
CA GLU A 165 21.94 -6.48 13.60
C GLU A 165 21.46 -7.68 12.77
N ALA A 166 21.39 -8.87 13.38
CA ALA A 166 20.86 -10.08 12.77
C ALA A 166 19.35 -9.95 12.47
N PHE A 167 18.55 -9.48 13.43
CA PHE A 167 17.12 -9.23 13.21
C PHE A 167 16.88 -8.13 12.18
N ASP A 168 17.72 -7.09 12.13
CA ASP A 168 17.61 -6.07 11.08
C ASP A 168 17.71 -6.67 9.68
N VAL A 169 18.62 -7.63 9.46
CA VAL A 169 18.74 -8.35 8.17
C VAL A 169 17.46 -9.11 7.83
N LEU A 170 16.85 -9.78 8.81
CA LEU A 170 15.59 -10.48 8.60
C LEU A 170 14.46 -9.50 8.27
N LEU A 171 14.34 -8.39 9.00
CA LEU A 171 13.31 -7.37 8.77
C LEU A 171 13.43 -6.75 7.36
N ARG A 172 14.66 -6.46 6.88
CA ARG A 172 14.80 -5.99 5.48
C ARG A 172 14.35 -7.05 4.50
N GLY A 173 14.74 -8.31 4.70
CA GLY A 173 14.34 -9.39 3.82
C GLY A 173 12.83 -9.62 3.82
N MET A 174 12.16 -9.46 4.96
CA MET A 174 10.70 -9.51 5.05
C MET A 174 10.05 -8.36 4.31
N ASN A 175 10.60 -7.15 4.39
CA ASN A 175 10.12 -6.02 3.61
C ASN A 175 10.34 -6.24 2.11
N GLU A 176 11.49 -6.77 1.71
CA GLU A 176 11.76 -7.16 0.32
C GLU A 176 10.74 -8.18 -0.18
N LEU A 177 10.36 -9.18 0.63
CA LEU A 177 9.28 -10.11 0.28
C LEU A 177 7.92 -9.45 0.10
N VAL A 178 7.58 -8.45 0.93
CA VAL A 178 6.35 -7.67 0.71
C VAL A 178 6.42 -7.01 -0.66
N MET A 179 7.52 -6.34 -0.99
CA MET A 179 7.70 -5.69 -2.29
C MET A 179 7.65 -6.69 -3.45
N ASP A 180 8.28 -7.85 -3.33
CA ASP A 180 8.22 -8.91 -4.34
C ASP A 180 6.77 -9.31 -4.63
N VAL A 181 5.96 -9.48 -3.58
CA VAL A 181 4.54 -9.80 -3.72
C VAL A 181 3.78 -8.65 -4.41
N LEU A 182 4.07 -7.40 -4.09
CA LEU A 182 3.43 -6.24 -4.72
C LEU A 182 3.78 -6.13 -6.21
N HIS A 183 5.05 -6.35 -6.58
CA HIS A 183 5.52 -6.16 -7.97
C HIS A 183 5.28 -7.37 -8.86
N GLN A 184 5.42 -8.59 -8.32
CA GLN A 184 5.34 -9.84 -9.08
C GLN A 184 3.97 -10.54 -8.96
N GLY A 185 3.17 -10.21 -7.94
CA GLY A 185 1.84 -10.78 -7.75
C GLY A 185 0.83 -10.38 -8.81
N ALA A 186 -0.34 -11.03 -8.78
CA ALA A 186 -1.47 -10.63 -9.61
C ALA A 186 -2.06 -9.31 -9.06
N PRO A 187 -2.05 -8.20 -9.84
CA PRO A 187 -2.40 -6.87 -9.31
C PRO A 187 -3.77 -6.83 -8.65
N ASN A 188 -4.78 -7.45 -9.27
CA ASN A 188 -6.13 -7.53 -8.72
C ASN A 188 -6.16 -8.24 -7.36
N LYS A 189 -5.56 -9.43 -7.23
CA LYS A 189 -5.51 -10.17 -5.96
C LYS A 189 -4.86 -9.32 -4.85
N VAL A 190 -3.76 -8.64 -5.17
CA VAL A 190 -3.03 -7.79 -4.21
C VAL A 190 -3.88 -6.58 -3.81
N TYR A 191 -4.49 -5.86 -4.76
CA TYR A 191 -5.39 -4.74 -4.43
C TYR A 191 -6.58 -5.19 -3.59
N THR A 192 -7.28 -6.25 -4.01
CA THR A 192 -8.43 -6.80 -3.29
C THR A 192 -8.03 -7.18 -1.87
N LEU A 193 -6.90 -7.87 -1.68
CA LEU A 193 -6.39 -8.23 -0.36
C LEU A 193 -6.12 -7.00 0.52
N LEU A 194 -5.37 -6.03 0.00
CA LEU A 194 -5.00 -4.84 0.77
C LEU A 194 -6.22 -3.96 1.10
N ILE A 195 -7.17 -3.81 0.17
CA ILE A 195 -8.44 -3.12 0.43
C ILE A 195 -9.25 -3.88 1.47
N ARG A 196 -9.23 -5.23 1.44
CA ARG A 196 -9.94 -6.07 2.41
C ARG A 196 -9.35 -5.92 3.82
N PHE A 197 -8.04 -5.84 3.99
CA PHE A 197 -7.43 -5.52 5.29
C PHE A 197 -7.93 -4.17 5.86
N LEU A 198 -8.11 -3.16 5.00
CA LEU A 198 -8.67 -1.87 5.41
C LEU A 198 -10.18 -1.93 5.66
N TYR A 199 -10.90 -2.80 4.94
CA TYR A 199 -12.34 -2.99 5.06
C TYR A 199 -12.72 -3.65 6.39
N GLU A 200 -12.06 -4.77 6.71
CA GLU A 200 -12.35 -5.56 7.91
C GLU A 200 -11.79 -4.92 9.17
N GLY A 201 -10.82 -4.00 9.03
CA GLY A 201 -10.21 -3.31 10.16
C GLY A 201 -9.52 -4.27 11.14
N ALA A 202 -9.09 -5.44 10.65
CA ALA A 202 -8.40 -6.47 11.39
C ALA A 202 -7.60 -7.38 10.43
N PRO A 203 -6.54 -8.05 10.92
CA PRO A 203 -5.90 -9.17 10.23
C PRO A 203 -6.91 -10.30 9.97
N LEU A 204 -6.78 -11.00 8.83
CA LEU A 204 -7.72 -12.04 8.38
C LEU A 204 -7.68 -13.28 9.27
N SER A 205 -6.62 -13.47 10.05
CA SER A 205 -6.51 -14.56 11.03
C SER A 205 -7.47 -14.41 12.23
N GLY A 206 -8.25 -13.32 12.31
CA GLY A 206 -9.35 -13.16 13.27
C GLY A 206 -8.94 -13.01 14.75
N GLY A 207 -7.63 -12.90 15.03
CA GLY A 207 -7.09 -13.00 16.38
C GLY A 207 -6.50 -11.72 16.99
N LYS A 208 -6.39 -10.61 16.25
CA LYS A 208 -5.83 -9.35 16.74
C LYS A 208 -6.68 -8.17 16.29
N GLU A 209 -6.94 -7.21 17.18
CA GLU A 209 -7.47 -5.91 16.76
C GLU A 209 -6.45 -5.23 15.84
N SER A 210 -6.91 -4.51 14.80
CA SER A 210 -5.99 -3.80 13.90
C SER A 210 -5.20 -2.75 14.70
N THR A 211 -3.88 -2.91 14.69
CA THR A 211 -2.98 -1.90 15.24
C THR A 211 -2.84 -0.76 14.24
N PRO A 212 -2.63 0.48 14.71
CA PRO A 212 -2.38 1.61 13.80
C PRO A 212 -1.13 1.39 12.95
N GLU A 213 -0.15 0.65 13.44
CA GLU A 213 1.06 0.25 12.70
C GLU A 213 0.75 -0.71 11.56
N PHE A 214 -0.07 -1.75 11.79
CA PHE A 214 -0.51 -2.66 10.73
C PHE A 214 -1.26 -1.90 9.64
N THR A 215 -2.18 -1.02 10.05
CA THR A 215 -2.91 -0.16 9.10
C THR A 215 -1.95 0.73 8.31
N ASP A 216 -0.90 1.28 8.93
CA ASP A 216 0.13 2.06 8.23
C ASP A 216 0.87 1.23 7.17
N GLY A 217 1.25 -0.01 7.51
CA GLY A 217 1.87 -0.95 6.57
C GLY A 217 0.98 -1.25 5.36
N VAL A 218 -0.31 -1.52 5.57
CA VAL A 218 -1.28 -1.74 4.48
C VAL A 218 -1.42 -0.49 3.61
N LEU A 219 -1.50 0.70 4.21
CA LEU A 219 -1.55 1.96 3.47
C LEU A 219 -0.27 2.20 2.65
N ARG A 220 0.90 1.83 3.15
CA ARG A 220 2.16 1.93 2.40
C ARG A 220 2.16 0.97 1.20
N CYS A 221 1.71 -0.27 1.38
CA CYS A 221 1.60 -1.24 0.29
C CYS A 221 0.66 -0.75 -0.82
N LEU A 222 -0.50 -0.21 -0.46
CA LEU A 222 -1.44 0.36 -1.44
C LEU A 222 -0.89 1.61 -2.13
N LEU A 223 -0.12 2.43 -1.41
CA LEU A 223 0.54 3.59 -2.01
C LEU A 223 1.58 3.17 -3.02
N GLU A 224 2.40 2.15 -2.71
CA GLU A 224 3.36 1.59 -3.66
C GLU A 224 2.65 1.03 -4.90
N MET A 225 1.59 0.24 -4.70
CA MET A 225 0.77 -0.26 -5.80
C MET A 225 0.24 0.88 -6.68
N ALA A 226 -0.23 1.98 -6.08
CA ALA A 226 -0.68 3.16 -6.81
C ALA A 226 0.46 3.84 -7.60
N ARG A 227 1.66 3.96 -7.03
CA ARG A 227 2.83 4.55 -7.71
C ARG A 227 3.27 3.74 -8.92
N CYS A 228 3.20 2.42 -8.83
CA CYS A 228 3.58 1.50 -9.90
C CYS A 228 2.42 1.13 -10.85
N MET A 229 1.24 1.72 -10.69
CA MET A 229 0.03 1.35 -11.42
C MET A 229 0.21 1.34 -12.95
N GLN A 230 0.98 2.28 -13.50
CA GLN A 230 1.26 2.33 -14.93
C GLN A 230 1.93 1.04 -15.44
N ALA A 231 2.80 0.42 -14.63
CA ALA A 231 3.47 -0.83 -14.97
C ALA A 231 2.52 -2.05 -14.88
N TYR A 232 1.51 -1.98 -14.00
CA TYR A 232 0.54 -3.05 -13.80
C TYR A 232 -0.66 -3.00 -14.73
N LEU A 233 -0.94 -1.82 -15.31
CA LEU A 233 -2.12 -1.58 -16.15
C LEU A 233 -2.39 -2.67 -17.20
N PRO A 234 -1.39 -3.27 -17.89
CA PRO A 234 -1.63 -4.35 -18.86
C PRO A 234 -2.19 -5.65 -18.27
N ARG A 235 -1.96 -5.88 -16.97
CA ARG A 235 -2.38 -7.08 -16.23
C ARG A 235 -3.49 -6.79 -15.21
N LEU A 236 -3.94 -5.53 -15.13
CA LEU A 236 -4.91 -5.06 -14.16
C LEU A 236 -6.30 -5.05 -14.79
N ASP A 237 -7.22 -5.81 -14.20
CA ASP A 237 -8.65 -5.68 -14.46
C ASP A 237 -9.18 -4.45 -13.71
N VAL A 238 -9.51 -3.40 -14.46
CA VAL A 238 -9.96 -2.12 -13.90
C VAL A 238 -11.39 -2.23 -13.34
N ASP A 239 -12.23 -3.08 -13.94
CA ASP A 239 -13.62 -3.26 -13.52
C ASP A 239 -13.67 -3.85 -12.11
N LEU A 240 -12.84 -4.86 -11.86
CA LEU A 240 -12.72 -5.49 -10.55
C LEU A 240 -12.14 -4.53 -9.49
N LEU A 241 -11.13 -3.73 -9.83
CA LEU A 241 -10.57 -2.74 -8.91
C LEU A 241 -11.59 -1.63 -8.57
N LEU A 242 -12.36 -1.16 -9.56
CA LEU A 242 -13.43 -0.18 -9.35
C LEU A 242 -14.56 -0.77 -8.50
N TYR A 243 -14.87 -2.06 -8.66
CA TYR A 243 -15.81 -2.76 -7.81
C TYR A 243 -15.34 -2.84 -6.35
N ASP A 244 -14.08 -3.21 -6.10
CA ASP A 244 -13.52 -3.22 -4.75
C ASP A 244 -13.53 -1.82 -4.11
N ALA A 245 -13.21 -0.79 -4.88
CA ALA A 245 -13.30 0.60 -4.45
C ALA A 245 -14.75 1.01 -4.13
N HIS A 246 -15.72 0.58 -4.93
CA HIS A 246 -17.14 0.81 -4.67
C HIS A 246 -17.56 0.18 -3.34
N MET A 247 -17.25 -1.10 -3.13
CA MET A 247 -17.58 -1.82 -1.90
C MET A 247 -16.96 -1.15 -0.67
N PHE A 248 -15.71 -0.67 -0.78
CA PHE A 248 -15.07 0.10 0.27
C PHE A 248 -15.83 1.40 0.60
N LEU A 249 -16.24 2.17 -0.42
CA LEU A 249 -16.99 3.42 -0.24
C LEU A 249 -18.40 3.20 0.34
N VAL A 250 -19.01 2.04 0.08
CA VAL A 250 -20.30 1.66 0.67
C VAL A 250 -20.16 1.37 2.17
N ALA A 251 -19.13 0.65 2.59
CA ALA A 251 -18.88 0.38 4.02
C ALA A 251 -18.38 1.62 4.78
N HIS A 252 -17.55 2.43 4.11
CA HIS A 252 -16.95 3.65 4.63
C HIS A 252 -17.42 4.91 3.88
N PRO A 253 -18.72 5.30 3.97
CA PRO A 253 -19.22 6.50 3.33
C PRO A 253 -18.43 7.74 3.77
N PRO A 254 -17.99 8.61 2.83
CA PRO A 254 -17.27 9.84 3.17
C PRO A 254 -18.03 10.76 4.14
N SER A 255 -19.36 10.66 4.18
CA SER A 255 -20.22 11.40 5.12
C SER A 255 -19.91 11.08 6.58
N LYS A 256 -19.47 9.85 6.91
CA LYS A 256 -19.10 9.42 8.26
C LYS A 256 -17.85 10.15 8.79
N TYR A 257 -17.00 10.67 7.91
CA TYR A 257 -15.70 11.27 8.25
C TYR A 257 -15.64 12.77 7.98
N ARG A 258 -16.78 13.46 7.88
CA ARG A 258 -16.81 14.92 7.66
C ARG A 258 -16.04 15.63 8.77
N GLY A 259 -15.04 16.44 8.38
CA GLY A 259 -14.20 17.20 9.30
C GLY A 259 -13.11 16.38 10.03
N ARG A 260 -12.92 15.09 9.69
CA ARG A 260 -11.82 14.28 10.20
C ARG A 260 -11.05 13.63 9.06
N GLU A 261 -9.73 13.57 9.18
CA GLU A 261 -8.92 12.85 8.21
C GLU A 261 -9.05 11.34 8.43
N PHE A 262 -9.47 10.62 7.39
CA PHE A 262 -9.45 9.17 7.35
C PHE A 262 -8.50 8.71 6.25
N ARG A 263 -7.30 8.30 6.66
CA ARG A 263 -6.18 7.95 5.78
C ARG A 263 -6.54 6.88 4.72
N PRO A 264 -7.30 5.81 5.04
CA PRO A 264 -7.75 4.83 4.04
C PRO A 264 -8.57 5.44 2.90
N LEU A 265 -9.54 6.32 3.20
CA LEU A 265 -10.31 7.00 2.14
C LEU A 265 -9.43 7.93 1.31
N ARG A 266 -8.46 8.62 1.91
CA ARG A 266 -7.51 9.46 1.17
C ARG A 266 -6.67 8.64 0.20
N LEU A 267 -6.22 7.47 0.60
CA LEU A 267 -5.43 6.60 -0.26
C LEU A 267 -6.26 5.97 -1.38
N LEU A 268 -7.50 5.55 -1.10
CA LEU A 268 -8.41 5.09 -2.14
C LEU A 268 -8.64 6.16 -3.21
N LYS A 269 -8.79 7.43 -2.80
CA LYS A 269 -8.86 8.58 -3.72
C LYS A 269 -7.61 8.71 -4.58
N THR A 270 -6.42 8.49 -4.02
CA THR A 270 -5.16 8.47 -4.79
C THR A 270 -5.16 7.39 -5.86
N ILE A 271 -5.59 6.17 -5.53
CA ILE A 271 -5.70 5.05 -6.49
C ILE A 271 -6.67 5.41 -7.61
N LEU A 272 -7.86 5.90 -7.27
CA LEU A 272 -8.86 6.32 -8.26
C LEU A 272 -8.36 7.47 -9.15
N ASN A 273 -7.64 8.43 -8.58
CA ASN A 273 -7.04 9.52 -9.35
C ASN A 273 -6.01 9.01 -10.37
N GLU A 274 -5.18 8.04 -9.98
CA GLU A 274 -4.19 7.46 -10.88
C GLU A 274 -4.85 6.64 -12.00
N LEU A 275 -5.93 5.88 -11.69
CA LEU A 275 -6.72 5.20 -12.72
C LEU A 275 -7.33 6.19 -13.73
N VAL A 276 -7.96 7.27 -13.25
CA VAL A 276 -8.55 8.30 -14.12
C VAL A 276 -7.46 8.96 -14.96
N LYS A 277 -6.27 9.23 -14.39
CA LYS A 277 -5.14 9.78 -15.13
C LYS A 277 -4.64 8.84 -16.23
N LEU A 278 -4.63 7.54 -16.01
CA LEU A 278 -4.16 6.55 -16.99
C LEU A 278 -5.20 6.21 -18.07
N LYS A 279 -6.49 6.18 -17.73
CA LYS A 279 -7.58 5.79 -18.63
C LYS A 279 -8.33 6.98 -19.26
N GLY A 280 -8.29 8.16 -18.64
CA GLY A 280 -9.11 9.30 -19.04
C GLY A 280 -10.60 8.99 -19.00
N GLU A 281 -11.36 9.55 -19.95
CA GLU A 281 -12.81 9.30 -20.09
C GLU A 281 -13.17 7.82 -20.29
N GLY A 282 -12.23 7.01 -20.82
CA GLY A 282 -12.42 5.57 -21.01
C GLY A 282 -12.62 4.80 -19.69
N ILE A 283 -12.37 5.41 -18.53
CA ILE A 283 -12.69 4.80 -17.23
C ILE A 283 -14.19 4.50 -17.06
N ARG A 284 -15.07 5.22 -17.77
CA ARG A 284 -16.52 5.00 -17.73
C ARG A 284 -16.94 3.65 -18.32
N GLU A 285 -16.14 3.12 -19.25
CA GLU A 285 -16.37 1.82 -19.89
C GLU A 285 -16.10 0.66 -18.92
N HIS A 286 -15.34 0.92 -17.85
CA HIS A 286 -14.93 -0.06 -16.83
C HIS A 286 -15.87 -0.15 -15.62
N LEU A 287 -17.09 0.39 -15.72
CA LEU A 287 -18.09 0.38 -14.64
C LEU A 287 -19.06 -0.81 -14.71
N SER A 288 -18.72 -1.87 -15.46
CA SER A 288 -19.62 -3.00 -15.72
C SER A 288 -20.09 -3.73 -14.46
N LEU A 289 -19.24 -3.82 -13.44
CA LEU A 289 -19.52 -4.49 -12.17
C LEU A 289 -20.17 -3.58 -11.11
N VAL A 290 -20.23 -2.27 -11.36
CA VAL A 290 -20.72 -1.28 -10.40
C VAL A 290 -22.19 -0.97 -10.71
N PRO A 291 -23.11 -0.94 -9.72
CA PRO A 291 -24.52 -0.65 -9.97
C PRO A 291 -24.75 0.85 -10.28
N VAL A 292 -24.48 1.25 -11.53
CA VAL A 292 -24.49 2.65 -11.98
C VAL A 292 -25.86 3.32 -11.81
N ASP A 293 -26.95 2.56 -11.92
CA ASP A 293 -28.33 3.05 -11.78
C ASP A 293 -28.61 3.68 -10.41
N THR A 294 -27.86 3.27 -9.39
CA THR A 294 -28.00 3.80 -8.02
C THR A 294 -27.26 5.12 -7.79
N LYS A 295 -26.59 5.66 -8.82
CA LYS A 295 -25.70 6.83 -8.73
C LYS A 295 -24.73 6.71 -7.56
N PRO A 296 -23.87 5.67 -7.55
CA PRO A 296 -23.00 5.40 -6.42
C PRO A 296 -21.99 6.54 -6.24
N THR A 297 -21.55 6.76 -4.99
CA THR A 297 -20.54 7.76 -4.62
C THR A 297 -19.29 7.70 -5.50
N LEU A 298 -18.94 6.49 -5.96
CA LEU A 298 -17.83 6.27 -6.89
C LEU A 298 -18.01 7.03 -8.21
N CYS A 299 -19.17 6.97 -8.87
CA CYS A 299 -19.41 7.64 -10.15
C CYS A 299 -19.24 9.16 -10.02
N SER A 300 -19.86 9.76 -9.01
CA SER A 300 -19.74 11.19 -8.72
C SER A 300 -18.28 11.61 -8.46
N TYR A 301 -17.49 10.73 -7.85
CA TYR A 301 -16.07 10.97 -7.63
C TYR A 301 -15.28 10.92 -8.96
N LEU A 302 -15.51 9.91 -9.79
CA LEU A 302 -14.85 9.81 -11.10
C LEU A 302 -15.16 11.02 -11.98
N ASP A 303 -16.42 11.46 -12.03
CA ASP A 303 -16.84 12.66 -12.76
C ASP A 303 -16.08 13.91 -12.30
N LEU A 304 -15.97 14.09 -10.98
CA LEU A 304 -15.25 15.22 -10.39
C LEU A 304 -13.77 15.22 -10.79
N VAL A 305 -13.12 14.06 -10.78
CA VAL A 305 -11.70 13.93 -11.13
C VAL A 305 -11.49 14.18 -12.63
N LEU A 306 -12.35 13.64 -13.49
CA LEU A 306 -12.33 13.88 -14.94
C LEU A 306 -12.47 15.38 -15.26
N GLN A 307 -13.44 16.05 -14.63
CA GLN A 307 -13.63 17.51 -14.78
C GLN A 307 -12.40 18.30 -14.34
N GLN A 308 -11.77 17.92 -13.22
CA GLN A 308 -10.55 18.58 -12.75
C GLN A 308 -9.36 18.37 -13.70
N GLN A 309 -9.24 17.19 -14.31
CA GLN A 309 -8.19 16.93 -15.30
C GLN A 309 -8.43 17.70 -16.60
N ALA A 310 -9.68 17.74 -17.08
CA ALA A 310 -10.07 18.53 -18.25
C ALA A 310 -9.76 20.03 -18.05
N ALA A 311 -10.13 20.58 -16.89
CA ALA A 311 -9.84 21.97 -16.52
C ALA A 311 -8.32 22.26 -16.51
N LYS A 312 -7.50 21.36 -15.95
CA LYS A 312 -6.04 21.50 -15.97
C LYS A 312 -5.45 21.45 -17.38
N ALA A 313 -6.00 20.63 -18.27
CA ALA A 313 -5.50 20.47 -19.64
C ALA A 313 -5.82 21.68 -20.54
N THR A 314 -6.96 22.33 -20.34
CA THR A 314 -7.38 23.50 -21.12
C THR A 314 -6.80 24.82 -20.59
N GLY A 315 -5.93 24.79 -19.57
CA GLY A 315 -5.43 26.00 -18.89
C GLY A 315 -6.52 26.81 -18.17
N SER A 316 -7.77 26.36 -18.22
CA SER A 316 -8.86 26.93 -17.47
C SER A 316 -8.80 26.33 -16.06
N ARG A 317 -8.20 27.07 -15.11
CA ARG A 317 -8.41 26.84 -13.66
C ARG A 317 -9.84 26.35 -13.46
N PRO A 318 -10.09 25.25 -12.72
CA PRO A 318 -11.46 24.81 -12.48
C PRO A 318 -12.18 26.03 -11.94
N ALA A 319 -13.20 26.46 -12.68
CA ALA A 319 -14.16 27.37 -12.16
C ALA A 319 -14.82 26.65 -10.99
N THR A 320 -14.25 26.83 -9.79
CA THR A 320 -15.09 27.30 -8.70
C THR A 320 -16.01 28.32 -9.33
N ALA A 321 -17.31 28.15 -9.22
CA ALA A 321 -18.29 29.09 -9.74
C ALA A 321 -17.85 30.54 -9.49
N SER A 322 -17.18 31.14 -10.47
CA SER A 322 -16.58 32.48 -10.42
C SER A 322 -16.11 32.78 -11.84
N GLY A 323 -17.10 33.08 -12.67
CA GLY A 323 -16.96 33.39 -14.08
C GLY A 323 -17.91 34.51 -14.51
N SER A 324 -18.05 35.55 -13.68
CA SER A 324 -18.29 36.91 -14.15
C SER A 324 -17.51 37.86 -13.23
N PRO A 325 -16.61 38.71 -13.76
CA PRO A 325 -15.88 39.70 -12.97
C PRO A 325 -16.79 40.88 -12.67
N GLN A 326 -17.80 40.66 -11.83
CA GLN A 326 -18.66 41.68 -11.24
C GLN A 326 -19.56 40.99 -10.20
N GLN A 327 -19.51 41.47 -8.96
CA GLN A 327 -20.21 41.00 -7.75
C GLN A 327 -19.69 39.70 -7.10
N GLU A 328 -18.68 39.84 -6.23
CA GLU A 328 -18.58 38.94 -5.08
C GLU A 328 -19.86 39.07 -4.24
N SER A 329 -20.49 37.94 -3.91
CA SER A 329 -21.73 37.91 -3.10
C SER A 329 -21.48 38.56 -1.73
N LEU A 330 -22.37 39.46 -1.30
CA LEU A 330 -22.30 40.18 -0.02
C LEU A 330 -22.05 39.25 1.18
N THR A 331 -22.52 38.01 1.13
CA THR A 331 -22.29 37.00 2.17
C THR A 331 -20.80 36.68 2.36
N VAL A 332 -20.05 36.59 1.26
CA VAL A 332 -18.60 36.33 1.28
C VAL A 332 -17.84 37.57 1.79
N VAL A 333 -18.32 38.76 1.45
CA VAL A 333 -17.76 40.02 1.96
C VAL A 333 -17.93 40.10 3.49
N PHE A 334 -19.12 39.77 4.02
CA PHE A 334 -19.36 39.73 5.47
C PHE A 334 -18.59 38.62 6.18
N GLU A 335 -18.36 37.48 5.53
CA GLU A 335 -17.54 36.39 6.07
C GLU A 335 -16.06 36.81 6.17
N LYS A 336 -15.54 37.51 5.14
CA LYS A 336 -14.19 38.12 5.17
C LYS A 336 -14.07 39.17 6.29
N ILE A 337 -15.07 40.03 6.46
CA ILE A 337 -15.11 41.04 7.55
C ILE A 337 -15.15 40.39 8.94
N SER A 338 -15.84 39.26 9.07
CA SER A 338 -15.95 38.52 10.34
C SER A 338 -14.72 37.66 10.67
N SER A 339 -13.73 37.62 9.79
CA SER A 339 -12.49 36.89 10.00
C SER A 339 -11.68 37.49 11.16
N LYS A 340 -10.99 36.62 11.91
CA LYS A 340 -10.07 37.03 12.99
C LYS A 340 -8.74 37.58 12.46
N ASP A 341 -8.48 37.39 11.16
CA ASP A 341 -7.31 37.91 10.48
C ASP A 341 -7.55 39.37 10.05
N LYS A 342 -6.67 40.27 10.50
CA LYS A 342 -6.77 41.72 10.25
C LYS A 342 -6.64 42.07 8.78
N ASP A 343 -5.86 41.32 8.01
CA ASP A 343 -5.62 41.63 6.60
C ASP A 343 -6.78 41.14 5.74
N VAL A 344 -7.36 39.98 6.07
CA VAL A 344 -8.59 39.46 5.44
C VAL A 344 -9.80 40.34 5.78
N ALA A 345 -9.91 40.81 7.02
CA ALA A 345 -10.98 41.73 7.43
C ALA A 345 -10.88 43.07 6.68
N LYS A 346 -9.67 43.63 6.54
CA LYS A 346 -9.44 44.85 5.73
C LYS A 346 -9.80 44.67 4.26
N GLU A 347 -9.51 43.50 3.69
CA GLU A 347 -9.92 43.17 2.32
C GLU A 347 -11.45 43.14 2.20
N GLY A 348 -12.13 42.52 3.17
CA GLY A 348 -13.59 42.51 3.28
C GLY A 348 -14.20 43.91 3.32
N PHE A 349 -13.65 44.84 4.11
CA PHE A 349 -14.12 46.23 4.15
C PHE A 349 -13.92 46.97 2.81
N LYS A 350 -12.80 46.74 2.11
CA LYS A 350 -12.57 47.33 0.79
C LYS A 350 -13.59 46.83 -0.24
N LEU A 351 -13.93 45.56 -0.19
CA LEU A 351 -14.91 44.94 -1.08
C LEU A 351 -16.33 45.44 -0.78
N LEU A 352 -16.68 45.62 0.49
CA LEU A 352 -17.96 46.21 0.89
C LEU A 352 -18.12 47.65 0.39
N PHE A 353 -17.05 48.45 0.49
CA PHE A 353 -17.03 49.82 0.00
C PHE A 353 -17.18 49.91 -1.53
N ALA A 354 -16.50 49.03 -2.28
CA ALA A 354 -16.67 48.93 -3.73
C ALA A 354 -18.08 48.46 -4.13
N TYR A 355 -18.69 47.58 -3.31
CA TYR A 355 -20.05 47.11 -3.52
C TYR A 355 -21.08 48.22 -3.32
N GLN A 356 -20.92 49.04 -2.27
CA GLN A 356 -21.78 50.19 -1.99
C GLN A 356 -21.71 51.26 -3.10
N GLN A 357 -20.52 51.50 -3.67
CA GLN A 357 -20.38 52.45 -4.78
C GLN A 357 -21.01 51.96 -6.09
N SER A 358 -21.07 50.63 -6.30
CA SER A 358 -21.65 50.05 -7.52
C SER A 358 -23.16 49.81 -7.43
N HIS A 359 -23.76 49.93 -6.23
CA HIS A 359 -25.17 49.68 -5.99
C HIS A 359 -25.78 50.82 -5.16
N SER A 360 -26.39 51.81 -5.84
CA SER A 360 -27.10 52.93 -5.20
C SER A 360 -28.28 52.51 -4.31
N ASP A 361 -28.76 51.28 -4.48
CA ASP A 361 -29.92 50.73 -3.78
C ASP A 361 -29.52 49.92 -2.52
N PHE A 362 -28.21 49.76 -2.27
CA PHE A 362 -27.69 49.01 -1.13
C PHE A 362 -27.55 49.93 0.10
N SER A 363 -28.37 49.69 1.13
CA SER A 363 -28.23 50.33 2.45
C SER A 363 -27.68 49.35 3.49
N LEU A 364 -26.65 49.79 4.20
CA LEU A 364 -26.03 49.07 5.32
C LEU A 364 -26.89 49.07 6.59
N ASP A 365 -27.88 49.97 6.68
CA ASP A 365 -28.69 50.18 7.90
C ASP A 365 -29.44 48.91 8.32
N ARG A 366 -29.89 48.11 7.34
CA ARG A 366 -30.57 46.84 7.59
C ARG A 366 -29.66 45.84 8.31
N TYR A 367 -28.37 45.85 8.02
CA TYR A 367 -27.37 44.94 8.59
C TYR A 367 -26.75 45.47 9.89
N LEU A 368 -26.78 46.79 10.10
CA LEU A 368 -26.29 47.46 11.29
C LEU A 368 -27.32 47.53 12.42
N SER A 369 -28.61 47.35 12.12
CA SER A 369 -29.75 47.42 13.06
C SER A 369 -29.63 46.54 14.32
N GLY A 370 -28.79 45.49 14.32
CA GLY A 370 -28.54 44.61 15.47
C GLY A 370 -27.19 44.82 16.18
N ARG A 371 -26.43 45.87 15.84
CA ARG A 371 -25.09 46.16 16.41
C ARG A 371 -25.11 47.37 17.35
N SER A 372 -24.08 47.48 18.20
CA SER A 372 -24.01 48.54 19.22
C SER A 372 -23.92 49.94 18.60
N PRO A 373 -24.44 50.98 19.26
CA PRO A 373 -24.45 52.35 18.71
C PRO A 373 -23.05 52.86 18.35
N GLN A 374 -22.04 52.51 19.15
CA GLN A 374 -20.63 52.84 18.92
C GLN A 374 -20.05 52.23 17.63
N PHE A 375 -20.63 51.13 17.15
CA PHE A 375 -20.22 50.47 15.91
C PHE A 375 -21.02 50.96 14.70
N GLN A 376 -22.13 51.66 14.92
CA GLN A 376 -22.92 52.27 13.84
C GLN A 376 -22.38 53.65 13.44
N GLU A 377 -21.69 54.33 14.35
CA GLU A 377 -21.15 55.68 14.18
C GLU A 377 -19.72 55.72 13.60
N HIS A 378 -19.02 54.58 13.59
CA HIS A 378 -17.67 54.37 13.08
C HIS A 378 -17.67 53.50 11.83
#